data_AF-D5XB16-F1
#
_entry.id   AF-D5XB16-F1
#
_cell.length_a   1.000
_cell.length_b   1.000
_cell.length_c   1.000
_cell.angle_alpha   90.00
_cell.angle_beta   90.00
_cell.angle_gamma   90.00
#
_symmetry.space_group_name_H-M   'P 1'
#
loop_
_entity.id
_entity.type
_entity.pdbx_description
1 polymer ?
#
loop_
_entity_poly.entity_id
_entity_poly.type
_entity_poly.pdbx_seq_one_letter_code
_entity_poly.pdbx_strand_id
1 'polypeptide(L)'
;MQNNLSIEELLKKFESESGGDPKPMRLLAKFAPEGVFEHARNMNFVMSREAIPPKYKILMNIAIAAALGAKRCIETYVRMAKHKGLSNEEIVEALLVARFVKSATVISDSVDALELLDSQA
;
A
#
# COMPACT_ATOMS: atom_id res chain seq x y z
N MET A 1 13.68 3.10 24.01
CA MET A 1 14.83 3.70 23.30
C MET A 1 14.49 3.73 21.81
N GLN A 2 14.25 4.91 21.22
CA GLN A 2 14.17 5.01 19.76
C GLN A 2 15.60 4.87 19.23
N ASN A 3 15.87 3.75 18.57
CA ASN A 3 17.15 3.52 17.92
C ASN A 3 17.22 4.45 16.71
N ASN A 4 17.99 5.55 16.80
CA ASN A 4 18.14 6.50 15.70
C ASN A 4 19.07 5.91 14.64
N LEU A 5 18.51 5.05 13.78
CA LEU A 5 19.18 4.55 12.58
C LEU A 5 19.64 5.72 11.71
N SER A 6 20.84 5.66 11.15
CA SER A 6 21.32 6.57 10.11
C SER A 6 20.49 6.43 8.82
N ILE A 7 20.61 7.41 7.92
CA ILE A 7 19.96 7.36 6.60
C ILE A 7 20.39 6.12 5.82
N GLU A 8 21.67 5.75 5.88
CA GLU A 8 22.19 4.59 5.18
C GLU A 8 21.60 3.28 5.70
N GLU A 9 21.45 3.16 7.02
CA GLU A 9 20.78 2.02 7.66
C GLU A 9 19.29 1.98 7.32
N LEU A 10 18.61 3.13 7.29
CA LEU A 10 17.21 3.21 6.86
C LEU A 10 17.04 2.79 5.40
N LEU A 11 17.91 3.24 4.50
CA LEU A 11 17.87 2.84 3.08
C LEU A 11 18.11 1.34 2.90
N LYS A 12 19.07 0.76 3.64
CA LYS A 12 19.29 -0.71 3.66
C LYS A 12 18.07 -1.46 4.20
N LYS A 13 17.44 -0.93 5.26
CA LYS A 13 16.21 -1.50 5.82
C LYS A 13 15.09 -1.49 4.79
N PHE A 14 14.85 -0.37 4.12
CA PHE A 14 13.83 -0.28 3.08
C PHE A 14 14.10 -1.27 1.95
N GLU A 15 15.34 -1.37 1.48
CA GLU A 15 15.73 -2.33 0.42
C GLU A 15 15.42 -3.78 0.81
N SER A 16 15.78 -4.17 2.03
CA SER A 16 15.47 -5.50 2.56
C SER A 16 13.97 -5.73 2.72
N GLU A 17 13.21 -4.74 3.18
CA GLU A 17 11.77 -4.88 3.38
C GLU A 17 10.99 -4.86 2.06
N SER A 18 11.42 -4.08 1.07
CA SER A 18 10.79 -3.95 -0.24
C SER A 18 11.14 -5.08 -1.21
N GLY A 19 12.21 -5.84 -0.95
CA GLY A 19 12.73 -6.85 -1.88
C GLY A 19 13.24 -6.24 -3.19
N GLY A 20 13.70 -4.99 -3.15
CA GLY A 20 14.14 -4.23 -4.33
C GLY A 20 14.61 -2.82 -3.99
N ASP A 21 15.22 -2.13 -4.96
CA ASP A 21 15.83 -0.81 -4.75
C ASP A 21 14.83 0.27 -4.29
N PRO A 22 15.01 0.89 -3.10
CA PRO A 22 14.16 1.97 -2.60
C PRO A 22 14.54 3.31 -3.25
N LYS A 23 14.57 3.36 -4.58
CA LYS A 23 14.98 4.53 -5.39
C LYS A 23 14.32 5.84 -4.95
N PRO A 24 13.01 5.91 -4.66
CA PRO A 24 12.39 7.15 -4.17
C PRO A 24 13.03 7.66 -2.88
N MET A 25 13.36 6.77 -1.93
CA MET A 25 13.99 7.15 -0.67
C MET A 25 15.45 7.56 -0.86
N ARG A 26 16.19 6.91 -1.76
CA ARG A 26 17.55 7.32 -2.11
C ARG A 26 17.59 8.72 -2.72
N LEU A 27 16.62 9.05 -3.58
CA LEU A 27 16.49 10.38 -4.15
C LEU A 27 16.07 11.40 -3.09
N LEU A 28 15.07 11.06 -2.25
CA LEU A 28 14.62 11.92 -1.17
C LEU A 28 15.76 12.28 -0.20
N ALA A 29 16.62 11.31 0.15
CA ALA A 29 17.77 11.54 1.02
C ALA A 29 18.73 12.64 0.51
N LYS A 30 18.81 12.87 -0.81
CA LYS A 30 19.68 13.89 -1.40
C LYS A 30 19.14 15.32 -1.24
N PHE A 31 17.82 15.46 -1.11
CA PHE A 31 17.14 16.75 -1.13
C PHE A 31 16.50 17.12 0.22
N ALA A 32 15.99 16.13 0.95
CA ALA A 32 15.25 16.27 2.20
C ALA A 32 15.47 15.03 3.08
N PRO A 33 16.67 14.86 3.68
CA PRO A 33 17.01 13.70 4.50
C PRO A 33 16.04 13.49 5.68
N GLU A 34 15.55 14.56 6.32
CA GLU A 34 14.51 14.55 7.35
C GLU A 34 13.22 13.86 6.87
N GLY A 35 12.89 13.97 5.59
CA GLY A 35 11.74 13.30 4.99
C GLY A 35 11.87 11.77 5.00
N VAL A 36 13.08 11.23 4.92
CA VAL A 36 13.33 9.78 5.02
C VAL A 36 13.07 9.28 6.45
N PHE A 37 13.51 10.04 7.45
CA PHE A 37 13.26 9.72 8.86
C PHE A 37 11.76 9.80 9.19
N GLU A 38 11.06 10.81 8.68
CA GLU A 38 9.61 10.95 8.88
C GLU A 38 8.85 9.79 8.22
N HIS A 39 9.24 9.42 7.00
CA HIS A 39 8.65 8.27 6.32
C HIS A 39 8.86 6.97 7.11
N ALA A 40 10.08 6.74 7.61
CA ALA A 40 10.38 5.59 8.45
C ALA A 40 9.57 5.58 9.76
N ARG A 41 9.37 6.75 10.38
CA ARG A 41 8.56 6.90 11.59
C ARG A 41 7.09 6.55 11.33
N ASN A 42 6.52 7.08 10.25
CA ASN A 42 5.15 6.79 9.85
C ASN A 42 4.96 5.29 9.58
N MET A 43 5.87 4.68 8.80
CA MET A 43 5.85 3.24 8.56
C MET A 43 5.92 2.44 9.87
N ASN A 44 6.85 2.78 10.77
CA ASN A 44 6.96 2.11 12.07
C ASN A 44 5.69 2.29 12.92
N PHE A 45 5.06 3.47 12.91
CA PHE A 45 3.82 3.74 13.64
C PHE A 45 2.68 2.81 13.20
N VAL A 46 2.53 2.56 11.89
CA VAL A 46 1.51 1.64 11.36
C VAL A 46 1.91 0.19 11.59
N MET A 47 3.16 -0.16 11.30
CA MET A 47 3.62 -1.56 11.32
C MET A 47 3.76 -2.13 12.74
N SER A 48 4.04 -1.31 13.75
CA SER A 48 4.13 -1.73 15.16
C SER A 48 2.78 -2.05 15.82
N ARG A 49 1.64 -1.75 15.19
CA ARG A 49 0.32 -2.11 15.72
C ARG A 49 0.08 -3.62 15.62
N GLU A 50 -0.40 -4.24 16.68
CA GLU A 50 -0.50 -5.71 16.74
C GLU A 50 -1.87 -6.25 16.34
N ALA A 51 -2.92 -5.42 16.39
CA ALA A 51 -4.30 -5.85 16.12
C ALA A 51 -4.51 -6.45 14.71
N ILE A 52 -3.73 -6.00 13.72
CA ILE A 52 -3.75 -6.55 12.36
C ILE A 52 -2.39 -7.21 12.12
N PRO A 53 -2.34 -8.53 11.86
CA PRO A 53 -1.09 -9.21 11.53
C PRO A 53 -0.38 -8.59 10.31
N PRO A 54 0.97 -8.57 10.26
CA PRO A 54 1.74 -7.92 9.20
C PRO A 54 1.37 -8.37 7.78
N LYS A 55 1.03 -9.64 7.61
CA LYS A 55 0.56 -10.23 6.35
C LYS A 55 -0.65 -9.49 5.78
N TYR A 56 -1.68 -9.26 6.62
CA TYR A 56 -2.90 -8.60 6.18
C TYR A 56 -2.67 -7.12 5.85
N LYS A 57 -1.76 -6.43 6.57
CA LYS A 57 -1.39 -5.05 6.22
C LYS A 57 -0.82 -4.94 4.81
N ILE A 58 -0.03 -5.91 4.37
CA ILE A 58 0.55 -5.91 3.02
C ILE A 58 -0.53 -6.19 1.97
N LEU A 59 -1.44 -7.13 2.22
CA LEU A 59 -2.58 -7.37 1.34
C LEU A 59 -3.49 -6.14 1.23
N MET A 60 -3.74 -5.43 2.34
CA MET A 60 -4.45 -4.16 2.35
C MET A 60 -3.73 -3.09 1.52
N ASN A 61 -2.41 -2.96 1.66
CA ASN A 61 -1.62 -2.03 0.85
C ASN A 61 -1.74 -2.31 -0.66
N ILE A 62 -1.72 -3.59 -1.06
CA ILE A 62 -1.94 -4.00 -2.46
C ILE A 62 -3.35 -3.58 -2.91
N ALA A 63 -4.38 -3.90 -2.13
CA ALA A 63 -5.76 -3.58 -2.46
C ALA A 63 -5.99 -2.06 -2.58
N ILE A 64 -5.44 -1.26 -1.66
CA ILE A 64 -5.52 0.21 -1.66
C ILE A 64 -4.78 0.76 -2.88
N ALA A 65 -3.55 0.30 -3.16
CA ALA A 65 -2.79 0.74 -4.33
C ALA A 65 -3.52 0.42 -5.64
N ALA A 66 -4.17 -0.75 -5.73
CA ALA A 66 -4.97 -1.16 -6.88
C ALA A 66 -6.22 -0.29 -7.05
N ALA A 67 -6.96 -0.01 -5.97
CA ALA A 67 -8.15 0.84 -6.00
C ALA A 67 -7.80 2.26 -6.50
N LEU A 68 -6.68 2.82 -6.01
CA LEU A 68 -6.15 4.14 -6.40
C LEU A 68 -5.54 4.18 -7.82
N GLY A 69 -5.33 3.03 -8.48
CA GLY A 69 -4.64 2.98 -9.78
C GLY A 69 -3.14 3.29 -9.70
N ALA A 70 -2.52 3.15 -8.54
CA ALA A 70 -1.13 3.52 -8.29
C ALA A 70 -0.16 2.43 -8.76
N LYS A 71 0.05 2.31 -10.07
CA LYS A 71 0.84 1.23 -10.72
C LYS A 71 2.16 0.89 -9.99
N ARG A 72 2.99 1.90 -9.69
CA ARG A 72 4.27 1.68 -8.99
C ARG A 72 4.09 1.11 -7.58
N CYS A 73 3.09 1.59 -6.84
CA CYS A 73 2.78 1.09 -5.51
C CYS A 73 2.30 -0.36 -5.56
N ILE A 74 1.48 -0.72 -6.55
CA ILE A 74 1.04 -2.11 -6.77
C ILE A 74 2.27 -3.01 -6.95
N GLU A 75 3.18 -2.66 -7.86
CA GLU A 75 4.37 -3.47 -8.09
C GLU A 75 5.27 -3.57 -6.84
N THR A 76 5.46 -2.47 -6.11
CA THR A 76 6.24 -2.47 -4.86
C THR A 76 5.63 -3.39 -3.81
N TYR A 77 4.32 -3.28 -3.54
CA TYR A 77 3.69 -4.10 -2.51
C TYR A 77 3.53 -5.56 -2.92
N VAL A 78 3.38 -5.86 -4.21
CA VAL A 78 3.43 -7.25 -4.71
C VAL A 78 4.84 -7.85 -4.53
N ARG A 79 5.90 -7.10 -4.84
CA ARG A 79 7.29 -7.54 -4.57
C ARG A 79 7.53 -7.79 -3.08
N MET A 80 7.05 -6.88 -2.22
CA MET A 80 7.08 -7.05 -0.77
C MET A 80 6.36 -8.32 -0.29
N ALA A 81 5.13 -8.54 -0.79
CA ALA A 81 4.34 -9.72 -0.45
C ALA A 81 5.07 -11.01 -0.83
N LYS A 82 5.63 -11.05 -2.06
CA LYS A 82 6.43 -12.17 -2.54
C LYS A 82 7.68 -12.40 -1.70
N HIS A 83 8.41 -11.34 -1.38
CA HIS A 83 9.61 -11.43 -0.54
C HIS A 83 9.30 -11.98 0.86
N LYS A 84 8.09 -11.70 1.39
CA LYS A 84 7.62 -12.21 2.68
C LYS A 84 6.88 -13.55 2.60
N GLY A 85 6.90 -14.23 1.45
CA GLY A 85 6.34 -15.57 1.30
C GLY A 85 4.82 -15.65 1.19
N LEU A 86 4.13 -14.54 0.89
CA LEU A 86 2.69 -14.58 0.62
C LEU A 86 2.43 -15.29 -0.71
N SER A 87 1.33 -16.03 -0.77
CA SER A 87 0.99 -16.85 -1.93
C SER A 87 0.49 -16.02 -3.11
N ASN A 88 0.45 -16.62 -4.31
CA ASN A 88 -0.17 -15.95 -5.46
C ASN A 88 -1.66 -15.70 -5.22
N GLU A 89 -2.32 -16.69 -4.61
CA GLU A 89 -3.75 -16.71 -4.35
C GLU A 89 -4.14 -15.57 -3.42
N GLU A 90 -3.39 -15.35 -2.34
CA GLU A 90 -3.62 -14.23 -1.40
C GLU A 90 -3.49 -12.86 -2.08
N ILE A 91 -2.47 -12.70 -2.92
CA ILE A 91 -2.24 -11.46 -3.66
C ILE A 91 -3.38 -11.22 -4.67
N VAL A 92 -3.79 -12.26 -5.40
CA VAL A 92 -4.89 -12.18 -6.37
C VAL A 92 -6.21 -11.88 -5.67
N GLU A 93 -6.50 -12.51 -4.53
CA GLU A 93 -7.71 -12.22 -3.74
C GLU A 93 -7.74 -10.76 -3.29
N ALA A 94 -6.63 -10.18 -2.84
CA ALA A 94 -6.57 -8.76 -2.49
C ALA A 94 -6.89 -7.84 -3.69
N LEU A 95 -6.43 -8.20 -4.90
CA LEU A 95 -6.76 -7.48 -6.13
C LEU A 95 -8.25 -7.62 -6.51
N LEU A 96 -8.83 -8.81 -6.31
CA LEU A 96 -10.26 -9.05 -6.55
C LEU A 96 -11.13 -8.27 -5.56
N VAL A 97 -10.73 -8.16 -4.29
CA VAL A 97 -11.38 -7.29 -3.30
C VAL A 97 -11.35 -5.83 -3.78
N ALA A 98 -10.20 -5.33 -4.22
CA ALA A 98 -10.09 -3.98 -4.75
C ALA A 98 -10.98 -3.74 -5.97
N ARG A 99 -11.05 -4.71 -6.90
CA ARG A 99 -11.96 -4.68 -8.06
C ARG A 99 -13.41 -4.58 -7.61
N PHE A 100 -13.84 -5.45 -6.70
CA PHE A 100 -15.22 -5.48 -6.21
C PHE A 100 -15.61 -4.14 -5.58
N VAL A 101 -14.81 -3.65 -4.62
CA VAL A 101 -15.09 -2.37 -3.93
C VAL A 101 -15.14 -1.23 -4.93
N LYS A 102 -14.19 -1.14 -5.86
CA LYS A 102 -14.17 -0.09 -6.90
C LYS A 102 -15.34 -0.19 -7.88
N SER A 103 -15.83 -1.39 -8.18
CA SER A 103 -17.02 -1.54 -9.01
C SER A 103 -18.32 -1.23 -8.27
N ALA A 104 -18.37 -1.53 -6.97
CA ALA A 104 -19.54 -1.27 -6.15
C ALA A 104 -19.85 0.22 -6.04
N THR A 105 -18.82 1.09 -6.01
CA THR A 105 -19.02 2.54 -6.00
C THR A 105 -19.76 3.02 -7.24
N VAL A 106 -19.55 2.41 -8.41
CA VAL A 106 -20.29 2.78 -9.63
C VAL A 106 -21.79 2.62 -9.43
N ILE A 107 -22.23 1.52 -8.80
CA ILE A 107 -23.64 1.27 -8.54
C ILE A 107 -24.17 2.18 -7.44
N SER A 108 -23.44 2.28 -6.32
CA SER A 108 -23.85 3.12 -5.18
C SER A 108 -23.94 4.61 -5.53
N ASP A 109 -23.05 5.11 -6.39
CA ASP A 109 -23.03 6.51 -6.82
C ASP A 109 -24.04 6.78 -7.96
N SER A 110 -24.69 5.74 -8.48
CA SER A 110 -25.70 5.86 -9.55
C SER A 110 -27.13 6.02 -9.04
N VAL A 111 -27.35 6.23 -7.72
CA VAL A 111 -28.70 6.34 -7.13
C VAL A 111 -29.55 7.38 -7.87
N ASP A 112 -29.07 8.61 -7.99
CA ASP A 112 -29.81 9.69 -8.67
C ASP A 112 -30.15 9.32 -10.12
N ALA A 113 -29.24 8.64 -10.82
CA ALA A 113 -29.47 8.21 -12.20
C ALA A 113 -30.54 7.12 -12.27
N LEU A 114 -30.56 6.18 -11.32
CA LEU A 114 -31.56 5.11 -11.24
C LEU A 114 -32.94 5.67 -10.85
N GLU A 115 -33.01 6.63 -9.92
CA GLU A 115 -34.25 7.32 -9.55
C GLU A 115 -34.84 8.09 -10.75
N LEU A 116 -33.99 8.71 -11.58
CA LEU A 116 -34.41 9.36 -12.82
C LEU A 116 -35.05 8.39 -13.82
N LEU A 117 -34.59 7.14 -13.87
CA LEU A 117 -35.18 6.09 -14.72
C LEU A 117 -36.49 5.56 -14.15
N ASP A 118 -36.60 5.41 -12.83
CA ASP A 118 -37.80 4.93 -12.15
C ASP A 118 -38.96 5.94 -12.23
N SER A 119 -38.66 7.24 -12.08
CA SER A 119 -39.66 8.32 -12.19
C SER A 119 -40.27 8.50 -13.59
N GLN A 120 -39.77 7.78 -14.60
CA GLN A 120 -40.31 7.75 -15.96
C GLN A 120 -41.16 6.50 -16.26
N ALA A 121 -41.41 5.63 -15.26
CA ALA A 121 -42.24 4.43 -15.36
C ALA A 121 -43.71 4.66 -14.97
#